data_AF-A0A0D0NUQ5-F1
#
_entry.id   AF-A0A0D0NUQ5-F1
#
_cell.length_a   1.000
_cell.length_b   1.000
_cell.length_c   1.000
_cell.angle_alpha   90.00
_cell.angle_beta   90.00
_cell.angle_gamma   90.00
#
_symmetry.space_group_name_H-M   'P 1'
#
loop_
_entity.id
_entity.type
_entity.pdbx_description
1 polymer ?
#
loop_
_entity_poly.entity_id
_entity_poly.type
_entity_poly.pdbx_seq_one_letter_code
_entity_poly.pdbx_strand_id
1 'polypeptide(L)' 'MRAPRVQCPACDRPVALMPTRRTGYGVIHDHKRDRRSLQLCDGSMRQLPLTDASLWQDALPGLPAPDGPPTLF' A
#
# COMPACT_ATOMS: atom_id res chain seq x y z
N MET A 1 7.72 13.41 0.04
CA MET A 1 6.44 12.68 0.17
C MET A 1 6.71 11.20 0.33
N ARG A 2 6.08 10.52 1.28
CA ARG A 2 6.19 9.07 1.47
C ARG A 2 5.12 8.38 0.63
N ALA A 3 5.49 7.35 -0.12
CA ALA A 3 4.49 6.57 -0.84
C ALA A 3 3.57 5.81 0.13
N PRO A 4 2.26 5.70 -0.16
CA PRO A 4 1.35 4.84 0.57
C PRO A 4 1.85 3.39 0.62
N ARG A 5 1.48 2.64 1.66
CA ARG A 5 1.82 1.22 1.78
C ARG A 5 0.57 0.37 1.83
N VAL A 6 0.67 -0.83 1.27
CA VAL A 6 -0.38 -1.85 1.27
C VAL A 6 0.24 -3.20 1.63
N GLN A 7 -0.56 -4.14 2.13
CA GLN A 7 -0.12 -5.53 2.23
C GLN A 7 -0.16 -6.18 0.84
N CYS A 8 0.94 -6.80 0.42
CA CYS A 8 0.97 -7.52 -0.84
C CYS A 8 0.05 -8.74 -0.75
N PRO A 9 -0.95 -8.91 -1.64
CA PRO A 9 -1.93 -10.01 -1.55
C PRO A 9 -1.35 -11.40 -1.85
N ALA A 10 -0.07 -11.48 -2.27
CA ALA A 10 0.60 -12.73 -2.59
C ALA A 10 1.57 -13.20 -1.49
N CYS A 11 2.09 -12.30 -0.66
CA CYS A 11 3.11 -12.64 0.34
C CYS A 11 2.94 -11.92 1.69
N ASP A 12 1.86 -11.15 1.85
CA ASP A 12 1.45 -10.40 3.04
C ASP A 12 2.48 -9.38 3.57
N ARG A 13 3.53 -9.09 2.79
CA ARG A 13 4.53 -8.10 3.17
C ARG A 13 4.04 -6.68 2.91
N PRO A 14 4.37 -5.71 3.79
CA PRO A 14 4.07 -4.31 3.55
C PRO A 14 4.95 -3.77 2.42
N VAL A 15 4.33 -3.33 1.33
CA VAL A 15 5.00 -2.83 0.12
C VAL A 15 4.52 -1.44 -0.22
N ALA A 16 5.37 -0.66 -0.89
CA ALA A 16 4.99 0.66 -1.37
C ALA A 16 4.04 0.52 -2.55
N LEU A 17 2.94 1.29 -2.52
CA LEU A 17 1.98 1.39 -3.59
C LEU A 17 2.28 2.65 -4.39
N MET A 18 2.78 2.48 -5.62
CA MET A 18 3.18 3.60 -6.47
C MET A 18 1.95 4.24 -7.13
N PRO A 19 1.86 5.58 -7.16
CA PRO A 19 0.75 6.26 -7.82
C PRO A 19 0.79 5.98 -9.33
N THR A 20 -0.40 5.83 -9.92
CA THR A 20 -0.57 5.67 -11.37
C THR A 20 -1.36 6.85 -11.94
N ARG A 21 -1.46 6.94 -13.27
CA ARG A 21 -2.34 7.93 -13.93
C ARG A 21 -3.83 7.68 -13.67
N ARG A 22 -4.20 6.48 -13.19
CA ARG A 22 -5.59 6.11 -12.91
C ARG A 22 -5.97 6.56 -11.51
N THR A 23 -6.91 7.50 -11.43
CA THR A 23 -7.42 8.03 -10.15
C THR A 23 -7.94 6.90 -9.26
N GLY A 24 -7.56 6.93 -7.99
CA GLY A 24 -8.01 5.93 -7.00
C GLY A 24 -7.23 4.62 -7.01
N TYR A 25 -6.21 4.46 -7.86
CA TYR A 25 -5.43 3.23 -7.95
C TYR A 25 -3.92 3.48 -7.90
N GLY A 26 -3.20 2.52 -7.33
CA GLY A 26 -1.75 2.44 -7.39
C GLY A 26 -1.28 1.07 -7.85
N VAL A 27 0.04 0.88 -7.99
CA VAL A 27 0.66 -0.37 -8.42
C VAL A 27 1.75 -0.81 -7.47
N ILE A 28 1.82 -2.12 -7.17
CA ILE A 28 2.95 -2.72 -6.45
C ILE A 28 4.12 -2.81 -7.44
N HIS A 29 5.02 -1.83 -7.47
CA HIS A 29 6.10 -1.79 -8.47
C HIS A 29 7.35 -2.56 -8.02
N ASP A 30 7.91 -3.40 -8.90
CA ASP A 30 9.14 -4.17 -8.69
C ASP A 30 9.28 -4.83 -7.30
N HIS A 31 8.18 -5.38 -6.79
CA HIS A 31 8.18 -5.99 -5.48
C HIS A 31 8.89 -7.35 -5.54
N LYS A 32 10.06 -7.42 -4.90
CA LYS A 32 10.80 -8.67 -4.70
C LYS A 32 10.28 -9.39 -3.46
N ARG A 33 10.15 -10.72 -3.56
CA ARG A 33 9.75 -11.56 -2.43
C ARG A 33 10.67 -11.34 -1.23
N ASP A 34 11.99 -11.36 -1.45
CA ASP A 34 13.03 -11.07 -0.46
C ASP A 34 14.09 -10.11 -1.01
N ARG A 35 14.88 -9.48 -0.12
CA ARG A 35 15.90 -8.49 -0.50
C ARG A 35 16.92 -9.01 -1.51
N ARG A 36 17.25 -10.31 -1.44
CA ARG A 36 18.22 -10.99 -2.33
C ARG A 36 17.55 -11.77 -3.46
N SER A 37 16.22 -11.76 -3.56
CA SER A 37 15.53 -12.47 -4.64
C SER A 37 15.83 -11.80 -5.98
N LEU A 38 16.18 -12.62 -6.98
CA LEU A 38 16.27 -12.20 -8.39
C LEU A 38 14.92 -12.24 -9.09
N GLN A 39 13.93 -12.91 -8.48
CA GLN A 39 12.56 -12.99 -8.98
C GLN A 39 11.66 -12.02 -8.23
N LEU A 40 10.74 -11.41 -8.98
CA LEU A 40 9.66 -10.62 -8.43
C LEU A 40 8.65 -11.54 -7.72
N CYS A 41 7.95 -10.98 -6.75
CA CYS A 41 6.78 -11.62 -6.15
C CYS A 41 5.65 -11.70 -7.19
N ASP A 42 4.80 -12.72 -7.11
CA ASP A 42 3.63 -12.86 -8.00
C ASP A 42 2.65 -11.69 -7.89
N GLY A 43 2.65 -11.00 -6.74
CA GLY A 43 1.89 -9.77 -6.54
C GLY A 43 2.53 -8.51 -7.14
N SER A 44 3.71 -8.60 -7.75
CA SER A 44 4.38 -7.48 -8.40
C SER A 44 3.62 -7.03 -9.65
N MET A 45 3.71 -5.74 -9.95
CA MET A 45 2.98 -5.03 -11.00
C MET A 45 1.45 -5.09 -10.88
N ARG A 46 0.91 -5.62 -9.79
CA ARG A 46 -0.54 -5.67 -9.55
C ARG A 46 -1.07 -4.29 -9.21
N GLN A 47 -2.13 -3.89 -9.91
CA GLN A 47 -2.87 -2.67 -9.62
C GLN A 47 -3.83 -2.93 -8.45
N LEU A 48 -3.83 -2.05 -7.47
CA LEU A 48 -4.69 -2.12 -6.28
C LEU A 48 -5.38 -0.77 -6.02
N PRO A 49 -6.60 -0.77 -5.47
CA PRO A 49 -7.25 0.44 -4.97
C PRO A 49 -6.39 1.16 -3.94
N LEU A 50 -6.34 2.49 -4.00
CA LEU A 50 -5.69 3.30 -2.96
C LEU A 50 -6.40 3.18 -1.60
N THR A 51 -7.68 2.81 -1.59
CA THR A 51 -8.44 2.49 -0.38
C THR A 51 -7.89 1.27 0.38
N ASP A 52 -7.14 0.39 -0.28
CA ASP A 52 -6.50 -0.73 0.42
C ASP A 52 -5.21 -0.27 1.14
N ALA A 53 -4.68 0.89 0.76
CA ALA A 53 -3.58 1.56 1.43
C ALA A 53 -4.02 2.43 2.63
N SER A 54 -5.33 2.46 2.93
CA SER A 54 -5.92 3.34 3.96
C SER A 54 -5.31 3.13 5.35
N LEU A 55 -4.94 1.90 5.71
CA LEU A 55 -4.35 1.60 7.03
C LEU A 55 -2.99 2.26 7.29
N TRP A 56 -2.32 2.81 6.27
CA TRP A 56 -1.01 3.46 6.41
C TRP A 56 -1.03 4.96 6.14
N GLN A 57 -2.20 5.52 5.81
CA GLN A 57 -2.37 6.96 5.57
C GLN A 57 -2.78 7.73 6.83
N ASP A 58 -3.17 7.06 7.92
CA ASP A 58 -3.61 7.70 9.17
C ASP A 58 -2.51 8.47 9.94
N ALA A 59 -1.30 8.55 9.40
CA ALA A 59 -0.23 9.42 9.91
C ALA A 59 0.03 10.63 8.98
N LEU A 60 -1.04 11.25 8.46
CA LEU A 60 -0.92 12.54 7.79
C LEU A 60 -0.55 13.62 8.83
N PRO A 61 0.55 14.37 8.66
CA PRO A 61 0.91 15.42 9.60
C PRO A 61 -0.17 16.52 9.60
N GLY A 62 -0.73 16.83 10.77
CA GLY A 62 -1.71 17.91 10.96
C GLY A 62 -3.17 17.48 11.02
N LEU A 63 -3.48 16.19 10.91
CA LEU A 63 -4.80 15.66 11.25
C LEU A 63 -4.78 15.11 12.68
N PRO A 64 -5.79 15.43 13.53
CA PRO A 64 -5.89 14.80 14.83
C PRO A 64 -6.01 13.30 14.64
N ALA A 65 -5.26 12.53 15.43
CA ALA A 65 -5.45 11.09 15.48
C ALA A 65 -6.93 10.80 15.79
N PRO A 66 -7.56 9.82 15.15
CA PRO A 66 -8.93 9.47 15.48
C PRO A 66 -8.99 9.03 16.94
N ASP A 67 -9.68 9.80 17.78
CA ASP A 67 -9.89 9.54 19.22
C ASP A 67 -10.83 8.34 19.49
N GLY A 68 -11.07 7.48 18.50
CA GLY A 68 -12.00 6.36 18.63
C GLY A 68 -11.71 5.23 17.65
N PRO A 69 -12.14 3.99 17.98
CA PRO A 69 -11.98 2.85 17.08
C PRO A 69 -12.75 3.09 15.77
N PRO A 70 -12.24 2.63 14.62
CA PRO A 70 -12.91 2.80 13.34
C PRO A 70 -14.28 2.11 13.39
N THR A 71 -15.35 2.91 13.33
CA THR A 71 -16.72 2.39 13.20
C THR A 71 -16.93 1.91 11.77
N LEU A 72 -17.13 0.59 11.62
CA LEU A 72 -17.54 -0.05 10.38
C LEU A 72 -19.07 0.07 10.24
N PHE A 73 -19.56 1.17 9.68
CA PHE A 73 -20.91 1.28 9.13
C PHE A 73 -20.90 2.13 7.86
#